data_AF-A0A3N5TYL6-F1
#
_entry.id   AF-A0A3N5TYL6-F1
#
_cell.length_a   1.000
_cell.length_b   1.000
_cell.length_c   1.000
_cell.angle_alpha   90.00
_cell.angle_beta   90.00
_cell.angle_gamma   90.00
#
_symmetry.space_group_name_H-M   'P 1'
#
loop_
_entity.id
_entity.type
_entity.pdbx_description
1 polymer ?
#
loop_
_entity_poly.entity_id
_entity_poly.type
_entity_poly.pdbx_seq_one_letter_code
_entity_poly.pdbx_strand_id
1 'polypeptide(L)'
;MKNADDLIQRQNLKERLTELQYNVTQNSCTENAFDNEYWNNHAEGLYADIVSGIPLFDSRDKFDSGTGWPSFTQPLFESAIKTKRDESLGMIRDEVTSTDGDSHLGHVFSDGPAPAGLRYCINSASLKFIPKEEIDRQGYGIYSFLIDNRQSESNPADNREKRTETAVFAAGCFWGTEGYFRRISGVVRTEAGYSGGYTAQPSYNQVITGKTGHAESLRLDFDPDIISYHDLLLHFFRMHDPTTSNRQGNDIGTQYRSAVFTIGDEQHKTALEVAESLEKARLYKGPIVTEIRAAGAFFPAEDYHQDYLEKNPGGYCHVDLDLADKPLETTIK
;
A
#
# COMPACT_ATOMS: atom_id res chain seq x y z
N MET A 1 -10.18 -5.35 32.45
CA MET A 1 -9.43 -4.33 31.69
C MET A 1 -10.18 -3.92 30.42
N LYS A 2 -10.63 -4.83 29.55
CA LYS A 2 -11.41 -4.50 28.33
C LYS A 2 -12.61 -3.54 28.51
N ASN A 3 -13.37 -3.61 29.60
CA ASN A 3 -14.53 -2.72 29.82
C ASN A 3 -14.18 -1.26 30.11
N ALA A 4 -13.02 -0.97 30.71
CA ALA A 4 -12.67 0.42 31.05
C ALA A 4 -12.17 1.16 29.81
N ASP A 5 -11.36 0.48 28.99
CA ASP A 5 -10.83 1.03 27.74
C ASP A 5 -11.97 1.25 26.71
N ASP A 6 -12.91 0.32 26.61
CA ASP A 6 -14.12 0.47 25.77
C ASP A 6 -15.03 1.61 26.24
N LEU A 7 -15.22 1.78 27.56
CA LEU A 7 -15.98 2.90 28.10
C LEU A 7 -15.31 4.26 27.81
N ILE A 8 -13.99 4.35 27.96
CA ILE A 8 -13.22 5.56 27.65
C ILE A 8 -13.28 5.86 26.15
N GLN A 9 -13.15 4.85 25.30
CA GLN A 9 -13.25 5.00 23.85
C GLN A 9 -14.64 5.47 23.43
N ARG A 10 -15.70 4.85 23.94
CA ARG A 10 -17.09 5.27 23.69
C ARG A 10 -17.35 6.70 24.16
N GLN A 11 -16.82 7.08 25.32
CA GLN A 11 -16.97 8.44 25.83
C GLN A 11 -16.24 9.47 24.95
N ASN A 12 -15.01 9.19 24.53
CA ASN A 12 -14.27 10.03 23.58
C ASN A 12 -15.00 10.19 22.23
N LEU A 13 -15.65 9.12 21.73
CA LEU A 13 -16.44 9.20 20.50
C LEU A 13 -17.68 10.07 20.67
N LYS A 14 -18.36 10.03 21.82
CA LYS A 14 -19.51 10.92 22.10
C LYS A 14 -19.14 12.40 22.15
N GLU A 15 -17.90 12.73 22.53
CA GLU A 15 -17.41 14.10 22.55
C GLU A 15 -17.02 14.61 21.15
N ARG A 16 -16.59 13.71 20.27
CA ARG A 16 -16.12 14.03 18.91
C ARG A 16 -17.20 13.98 17.84
N LEU A 17 -18.19 13.11 18.00
CA LEU A 17 -19.25 12.85 17.02
C LEU A 17 -20.54 13.56 17.43
N THR A 18 -21.34 13.96 16.45
CA THR A 18 -22.74 14.32 16.71
C THR A 18 -23.52 13.11 17.23
N GLU A 19 -24.66 13.36 17.88
CA GLU A 19 -25.52 12.30 18.39
C GLU A 19 -25.95 11.31 17.29
N LEU A 20 -26.29 11.82 16.10
CA LEU A 20 -26.65 11.00 14.94
C LEU A 20 -25.46 10.14 14.48
N GLN A 21 -24.28 10.74 14.30
CA GLN A 21 -23.07 10.02 13.87
C GLN A 21 -22.68 8.93 14.88
N TYR A 22 -22.76 9.22 16.18
CA TYR A 22 -22.51 8.22 17.22
C TYR A 22 -23.54 7.09 17.18
N ASN A 23 -24.83 7.41 17.05
CA ASN A 23 -25.88 6.39 17.02
C ASN A 23 -25.82 5.52 15.77
N VAL A 24 -25.52 6.10 14.62
CA VAL A 24 -25.32 5.35 13.38
C VAL A 24 -24.10 4.44 13.52
N THR A 25 -22.93 4.98 13.84
CA THR A 25 -21.68 4.20 13.84
C THR A 25 -21.59 3.17 14.97
N GLN A 26 -22.05 3.50 16.19
CA GLN A 26 -21.83 2.68 17.39
C GLN A 26 -23.07 1.90 17.86
N ASN A 27 -24.27 2.32 17.45
CA ASN A 27 -25.54 1.69 17.85
C ASN A 27 -26.34 1.15 16.65
N SER A 28 -25.72 1.07 15.46
CA SER A 28 -26.31 0.57 14.21
C SER A 28 -27.65 1.23 13.85
N CYS A 29 -27.79 2.53 14.17
CA CYS A 29 -28.94 3.32 13.73
C CYS A 29 -28.87 3.56 12.22
N THR A 30 -30.01 3.83 11.61
CA THR A 30 -30.12 4.26 10.21
C THR A 30 -30.65 5.68 10.15
N GLU A 31 -29.96 6.57 9.46
CA GLU A 31 -30.39 7.96 9.26
C GLU A 31 -31.59 8.04 8.29
N ASN A 32 -32.25 9.19 8.22
CA ASN A 32 -33.41 9.36 7.34
C ASN A 32 -33.02 9.40 5.86
N ALA A 33 -33.82 8.72 5.03
CA ALA A 33 -33.72 8.81 3.56
C ALA A 33 -34.02 10.24 3.08
N PHE A 34 -33.27 10.72 2.09
CA PHE A 34 -33.41 12.05 1.45
C PHE A 34 -33.22 13.26 2.37
N ASP A 35 -32.93 13.03 3.65
CA ASP A 35 -32.67 14.04 4.66
C ASP A 35 -31.36 13.70 5.38
N ASN A 36 -30.29 13.68 4.59
CA ASN A 36 -28.93 13.42 5.05
C ASN A 36 -27.91 14.19 4.20
N GLU A 37 -26.65 14.20 4.62
CA GLU A 37 -25.64 15.09 4.05
C GLU A 37 -25.20 14.70 2.64
N TYR A 38 -25.11 13.40 2.34
CA TYR A 38 -24.43 12.92 1.13
C TYR A 38 -25.32 12.21 0.12
N TRP A 39 -26.64 12.04 0.35
CA TRP A 39 -27.51 11.37 -0.63
C TRP A 39 -27.42 12.02 -2.02
N ASN A 40 -27.45 13.35 -2.09
CA ASN A 40 -27.37 14.11 -3.35
C ASN A 40 -26.01 14.79 -3.59
N ASN A 41 -24.96 14.37 -2.89
CA ASN A 41 -23.62 14.89 -3.14
C ASN A 41 -23.07 14.28 -4.45
N HIS A 42 -22.57 15.13 -5.35
CA HIS A 42 -21.97 14.78 -6.65
C HIS A 42 -20.56 15.34 -6.82
N ALA A 43 -19.98 15.93 -5.77
CA ALA A 43 -18.61 16.45 -5.84
C ALA A 43 -17.59 15.31 -5.95
N GLU A 44 -16.50 15.55 -6.68
CA GLU A 44 -15.37 14.61 -6.75
C GLU A 44 -14.62 14.58 -5.42
N GLY A 45 -14.35 13.37 -4.92
CA GLY A 45 -13.63 13.19 -3.67
C GLY A 45 -13.75 11.79 -3.08
N LEU A 46 -13.34 11.68 -1.82
CA LEU A 46 -13.34 10.46 -1.02
C LEU A 46 -14.38 10.52 0.09
N TYR A 47 -14.98 9.38 0.41
CA TYR A 47 -15.78 9.19 1.60
C TYR A 47 -14.99 8.32 2.57
N ALA A 48 -14.57 8.91 3.69
CA ALA A 48 -13.85 8.22 4.74
C ALA A 48 -14.77 7.87 5.91
N ASP A 49 -14.41 6.82 6.65
CA ASP A 49 -15.02 6.52 7.95
C ASP A 49 -14.84 7.73 8.87
N ILE A 50 -15.95 8.23 9.43
CA ILE A 50 -15.89 9.40 10.32
C ILE A 50 -15.15 9.12 11.64
N VAL A 51 -15.04 7.85 12.03
CA VAL A 51 -14.38 7.43 13.28
C VAL A 51 -12.87 7.27 13.08
N SER A 52 -12.47 6.40 12.15
CA SER A 52 -11.05 6.09 11.90
C SER A 52 -10.37 7.07 10.96
N GLY A 53 -11.14 7.75 10.11
CA GLY A 53 -10.63 8.63 9.06
C GLY A 53 -10.14 7.87 7.82
N ILE A 54 -10.23 6.54 7.76
CA ILE A 54 -9.75 5.75 6.62
C ILE A 54 -10.75 5.87 5.45
N PRO A 55 -10.28 6.16 4.22
CA PRO A 55 -11.14 6.20 3.03
C PRO A 55 -11.82 4.85 2.74
N LEU A 56 -13.14 4.89 2.58
CA LEU A 56 -13.99 3.72 2.37
C LEU A 56 -14.56 3.65 0.96
N PHE A 57 -14.93 4.79 0.38
CA PHE A 57 -15.55 4.86 -0.94
C PHE A 57 -15.03 6.06 -1.73
N ASP A 58 -15.16 5.95 -3.04
CA ASP A 58 -14.80 6.97 -4.00
C ASP A 58 -16.06 7.53 -4.65
N SER A 59 -16.12 8.84 -4.81
CA SER A 59 -17.23 9.54 -5.48
C SER A 59 -17.57 8.98 -6.88
N ARG A 60 -16.60 8.41 -7.60
CA ARG A 60 -16.82 7.83 -8.94
C ARG A 60 -17.60 6.52 -8.92
N ASP A 61 -17.55 5.81 -7.80
CA ASP A 61 -18.33 4.59 -7.57
C ASP A 61 -19.74 4.91 -7.03
N LYS A 62 -20.00 6.17 -6.68
CA LYS A 62 -21.31 6.63 -6.19
C LYS A 62 -22.31 6.71 -7.34
N PHE A 63 -23.54 6.26 -7.10
CA PHE A 63 -24.64 6.37 -8.06
C PHE A 63 -25.96 6.67 -7.35
N ASP A 64 -26.93 7.18 -8.11
CA ASP A 64 -28.30 7.37 -7.61
C ASP A 64 -29.06 6.05 -7.69
N SER A 65 -29.34 5.46 -6.53
CA SER A 65 -30.13 4.24 -6.39
C SER A 65 -31.62 4.50 -6.18
N GLY A 66 -32.03 5.76 -6.01
CA GLY A 66 -33.39 6.15 -5.64
C GLY A 66 -33.78 5.81 -4.20
N THR A 67 -32.86 5.32 -3.35
CA THR A 67 -33.18 4.96 -1.95
C THR A 67 -33.16 6.15 -0.99
N GLY A 68 -32.47 7.23 -1.36
CA GLY A 68 -32.30 8.40 -0.50
C GLY A 68 -31.10 8.33 0.44
N TRP A 69 -30.19 7.36 0.27
CA TRP A 69 -28.88 7.31 0.93
C TRP A 69 -27.76 7.26 -0.11
N PRO A 70 -26.54 7.75 0.21
CA PRO A 70 -25.40 7.58 -0.69
C PRO A 70 -25.19 6.08 -0.97
N SER A 71 -25.13 5.75 -2.25
CA SER A 71 -25.02 4.37 -2.72
C SER A 71 -23.80 4.22 -3.60
N PHE A 72 -23.01 3.17 -3.37
CA PHE A 72 -21.79 2.90 -4.10
C PHE A 72 -21.82 1.51 -4.72
N THR A 73 -21.11 1.32 -5.84
CA THR A 73 -21.02 0.01 -6.51
C THR A 73 -19.98 -0.91 -5.86
N GLN A 74 -18.97 -0.34 -5.21
CA GLN A 74 -17.85 -1.05 -4.60
C GLN A 74 -17.14 -0.18 -3.55
N PRO A 75 -16.43 -0.79 -2.57
CA PRO A 75 -15.53 -0.06 -1.68
C PRO A 75 -14.28 0.43 -2.41
N LEU A 76 -13.52 1.31 -1.75
CA LEU A 76 -12.20 1.74 -2.19
C LEU A 76 -11.21 0.57 -2.22
N PHE A 77 -11.23 -0.24 -1.16
CA PHE A 77 -10.50 -1.52 -1.04
C PHE A 77 -11.40 -2.56 -0.38
N GLU A 78 -11.33 -3.82 -0.82
CA GLU A 78 -12.07 -4.91 -0.17
C GLU A 78 -11.71 -5.07 1.31
N SER A 79 -10.45 -4.80 1.67
CA SER A 79 -9.96 -4.87 3.06
C SER A 79 -10.48 -3.75 3.97
N ALA A 80 -10.98 -2.64 3.42
CA ALA A 80 -11.44 -1.50 4.20
C ALA A 80 -12.79 -1.75 4.90
N ILE A 81 -13.55 -2.76 4.44
CA ILE A 81 -14.88 -3.09 4.95
C ILE A 81 -14.99 -4.56 5.34
N LYS A 82 -15.91 -4.85 6.26
CA LYS A 82 -16.35 -6.20 6.63
C LYS A 82 -17.83 -6.33 6.38
N THR A 83 -18.27 -7.52 5.97
CA THR A 83 -19.69 -7.83 5.84
C THR A 83 -20.11 -8.87 6.87
N LYS A 84 -21.25 -8.66 7.50
CA LYS A 84 -21.85 -9.60 8.44
C LYS A 84 -23.33 -9.77 8.14
N ARG A 85 -23.81 -11.01 8.19
CA ARG A 85 -25.23 -11.30 8.02
C ARG A 85 -26.06 -10.65 9.14
N ASP A 86 -27.04 -9.86 8.74
CA ASP A 86 -28.03 -9.17 9.58
C ASP A 86 -29.43 -9.75 9.30
N GLU A 87 -30.03 -10.36 10.32
CA GLU A 87 -31.38 -10.94 10.27
C GLU A 87 -32.40 -10.12 11.07
N SER A 88 -32.03 -8.91 11.48
CA SER A 88 -32.90 -8.01 12.23
C SER A 88 -34.08 -7.51 11.39
N LEU A 89 -35.14 -7.06 12.07
CA LEU A 89 -36.35 -6.52 11.44
C LEU A 89 -37.05 -7.46 10.44
N GLY A 90 -36.80 -8.77 10.52
CA GLY A 90 -37.40 -9.77 9.65
C GLY A 90 -36.87 -9.75 8.20
N MET A 91 -35.76 -9.07 7.95
CA MET A 91 -35.08 -9.01 6.66
C MET A 91 -33.74 -9.75 6.76
N ILE A 92 -33.27 -10.32 5.66
CA ILE A 92 -31.91 -10.87 5.56
C ILE A 92 -31.11 -9.90 4.69
N ARG A 93 -30.12 -9.24 5.28
CA ARG A 93 -29.23 -8.29 4.61
C ARG A 93 -27.81 -8.53 5.09
N ASP A 94 -26.82 -8.04 4.35
CA ASP A 94 -25.44 -8.04 4.82
C ASP A 94 -25.08 -6.64 5.31
N GLU A 95 -24.92 -6.53 6.63
CA GLU A 95 -24.41 -5.33 7.31
C GLU A 95 -22.97 -5.07 6.87
N VAL A 96 -22.64 -3.81 6.61
CA VAL A 96 -21.30 -3.36 6.26
C VAL A 96 -20.74 -2.56 7.43
N THR A 97 -19.58 -2.96 7.94
CA THR A 97 -18.82 -2.22 8.96
C THR A 97 -17.43 -1.84 8.45
N SER A 98 -16.86 -0.74 8.97
CA SER A 98 -15.46 -0.40 8.68
C SER A 98 -14.50 -1.35 9.39
N THR A 99 -13.42 -1.75 8.72
CA THR A 99 -12.46 -2.71 9.28
C THR A 99 -11.76 -2.19 10.54
N ASP A 100 -11.28 -0.94 10.47
CA ASP A 100 -10.45 -0.31 11.51
C ASP A 100 -11.26 0.43 12.57
N GLY A 101 -12.34 1.11 12.17
CA GLY A 101 -13.17 1.89 13.08
C GLY A 101 -14.29 1.09 13.74
N ASP A 102 -14.51 -0.17 13.32
CA ASP A 102 -15.65 -1.02 13.70
C ASP A 102 -16.99 -0.28 13.64
N SER A 103 -17.11 0.66 12.70
CA SER A 103 -18.27 1.55 12.60
C SER A 103 -19.32 0.91 11.72
N HIS A 104 -20.57 0.87 12.18
CA HIS A 104 -21.70 0.53 11.32
C HIS A 104 -21.84 1.58 10.22
N LEU A 105 -21.78 1.13 8.97
CA LEU A 105 -21.87 1.98 7.78
C LEU A 105 -23.26 1.89 7.15
N GLY A 106 -23.78 0.68 7.00
CA GLY A 106 -25.06 0.42 6.35
C GLY A 106 -25.16 -1.04 5.89
N HIS A 107 -25.66 -1.26 4.67
CA HIS A 107 -25.88 -2.61 4.14
C HIS A 107 -25.48 -2.70 2.66
N VAL A 108 -25.09 -3.91 2.23
CA VAL A 108 -24.83 -4.24 0.82
C VAL A 108 -25.94 -5.14 0.27
N PHE A 109 -26.34 -4.88 -0.97
CA PHE A 109 -27.39 -5.59 -1.69
C PHE A 109 -26.91 -6.01 -3.08
N SER A 110 -27.46 -7.09 -3.63
CA SER A 110 -27.13 -7.63 -4.95
C SER A 110 -28.01 -7.08 -6.09
N ASP A 111 -28.62 -5.91 -5.88
CA ASP A 111 -29.48 -5.19 -6.83
C ASP A 111 -28.80 -3.94 -7.42
N GLY A 112 -27.47 -3.88 -7.37
CA GLY A 112 -26.69 -2.78 -7.91
C GLY A 112 -26.47 -2.85 -9.42
N PRO A 113 -25.92 -1.80 -10.03
CA PRO A 113 -25.59 -1.79 -11.45
C PRO A 113 -24.43 -2.73 -11.77
N ALA A 114 -24.37 -3.18 -13.03
CA ALA A 114 -23.23 -3.90 -13.58
C ALA A 114 -21.95 -3.02 -13.53
N PRO A 115 -20.73 -3.61 -13.49
CA PRO A 115 -20.43 -5.05 -13.59
C PRO A 115 -20.51 -5.81 -12.27
N ALA A 116 -20.31 -5.14 -11.13
CA ALA A 116 -20.30 -5.81 -9.82
C ALA A 116 -21.68 -6.34 -9.40
N GLY A 117 -22.75 -5.65 -9.81
CA GLY A 117 -24.11 -6.00 -9.39
C GLY A 117 -24.39 -5.73 -7.90
N LEU A 118 -23.49 -5.00 -7.23
CA LEU A 118 -23.57 -4.70 -5.81
C LEU A 118 -23.97 -3.24 -5.58
N ARG A 119 -24.74 -3.02 -4.52
CA ARG A 119 -25.14 -1.70 -4.04
C ARG A 119 -24.85 -1.59 -2.55
N TYR A 120 -23.80 -0.86 -2.21
CA TYR A 120 -23.46 -0.46 -0.86
C TYR A 120 -24.29 0.77 -0.51
N CYS A 121 -25.35 0.59 0.29
CA CYS A 121 -26.24 1.64 0.74
C CYS A 121 -25.79 2.11 2.13
N ILE A 122 -25.19 3.29 2.21
CA ILE A 122 -24.41 3.73 3.37
C ILE A 122 -25.05 4.95 4.03
N ASN A 123 -24.95 5.06 5.35
CA ASN A 123 -25.36 6.25 6.08
C ASN A 123 -24.32 7.35 5.93
N SER A 124 -24.72 8.54 5.51
CA SER A 124 -23.90 9.76 5.47
C SER A 124 -23.31 10.09 6.83
N ALA A 125 -24.07 9.90 7.92
CA ALA A 125 -23.58 10.12 9.28
C ALA A 125 -22.46 9.14 9.71
N SER A 126 -22.15 8.10 8.93
CA SER A 126 -20.97 7.26 9.13
C SER A 126 -19.74 7.74 8.35
N LEU A 127 -19.93 8.72 7.46
CA LEU A 127 -18.93 9.17 6.50
C LEU A 127 -18.48 10.60 6.78
N LYS A 128 -17.24 10.90 6.38
CA LYS A 128 -16.72 12.24 6.17
C LYS A 128 -16.31 12.37 4.71
N PHE A 129 -16.86 13.35 4.00
CA PHE A 129 -16.43 13.65 2.64
C PHE A 129 -15.14 14.49 2.63
N ILE A 130 -14.20 14.12 1.76
CA ILE A 130 -12.94 14.81 1.53
C ILE A 130 -12.94 15.23 0.04
N PRO A 131 -13.16 16.53 -0.26
CA PRO A 131 -13.12 17.01 -1.64
C PRO A 131 -11.79 16.72 -2.31
N LYS A 132 -11.81 16.45 -3.62
CA LYS A 132 -10.61 16.11 -4.41
C LYS A 132 -9.47 17.11 -4.21
N GLU A 133 -9.77 18.41 -4.21
CA GLU A 133 -8.79 19.48 -4.07
C GLU A 133 -8.17 19.56 -2.67
N GLU A 134 -8.74 18.84 -1.70
CA GLU A 134 -8.29 18.79 -0.31
C GLU A 134 -7.62 17.46 0.06
N ILE A 135 -7.64 16.44 -0.81
CA ILE A 135 -7.10 15.10 -0.53
C ILE A 135 -5.64 15.19 -0.07
N ASP A 136 -4.76 15.82 -0.85
CA ASP A 136 -3.34 15.96 -0.48
C ASP A 136 -3.16 16.78 0.80
N ARG A 137 -3.88 17.91 0.90
CA ARG A 137 -3.76 18.83 2.02
C ARG A 137 -4.21 18.22 3.34
N GLN A 138 -5.20 17.33 3.30
CA GLN A 138 -5.72 16.63 4.48
C GLN A 138 -4.95 15.34 4.79
N GLY A 139 -3.84 15.05 4.09
CA GLY A 139 -2.99 13.89 4.36
C GLY A 139 -3.42 12.59 3.69
N TYR A 140 -4.30 12.68 2.69
CA TYR A 140 -4.84 11.54 1.94
C TYR A 140 -4.17 11.34 0.57
N GLY A 141 -3.04 11.99 0.30
CA GLY A 141 -2.42 11.98 -1.04
C GLY A 141 -2.09 10.59 -1.61
N ILE A 142 -1.74 9.63 -0.73
CA ILE A 142 -1.55 8.21 -1.13
C ILE A 142 -2.82 7.62 -1.76
N TYR A 143 -4.00 8.06 -1.34
CA TYR A 143 -5.28 7.62 -1.90
C TYR A 143 -5.63 8.35 -3.20
N SER A 144 -5.28 9.65 -3.36
CA SER A 144 -5.45 10.35 -4.66
C SER A 144 -4.76 9.56 -5.77
N PHE A 145 -3.53 9.17 -5.47
CA PHE A 145 -2.71 8.40 -6.35
C PHE A 145 -3.37 7.05 -6.74
N LEU A 146 -3.88 6.28 -5.76
CA LEU A 146 -4.56 4.99 -6.02
C LEU A 146 -5.88 5.16 -6.79
N ILE A 147 -6.63 6.22 -6.51
CA ILE A 147 -7.88 6.59 -7.19
C ILE A 147 -7.63 6.91 -8.64
N ASP A 148 -6.69 7.79 -8.96
CA ASP A 148 -6.40 8.19 -10.34
C ASP A 148 -6.01 6.98 -11.20
N ASN A 149 -5.41 5.95 -10.58
CA ASN A 149 -4.99 4.72 -11.26
C ASN A 149 -6.06 3.62 -11.36
N ARG A 150 -7.16 3.67 -10.58
CA ARG A 150 -8.32 2.76 -10.77
C ARG A 150 -9.03 2.93 -12.12
N GLN A 151 -8.86 4.06 -12.82
CA GLN A 151 -9.38 4.22 -14.18
C GLN A 151 -8.69 3.31 -15.20
N SER A 152 -7.48 2.81 -14.90
CA SER A 152 -6.70 1.98 -15.82
C SER A 152 -7.10 0.50 -15.84
N GLU A 153 -7.96 0.05 -14.92
CA GLU A 153 -8.35 -1.37 -14.82
C GLU A 153 -9.72 -1.68 -15.46
N SER A 154 -10.53 -0.67 -15.80
CA SER A 154 -11.92 -0.87 -16.27
C SER A 154 -12.22 -0.39 -17.70
N ASN A 155 -11.22 0.08 -18.46
CA ASN A 155 -11.44 0.54 -19.84
C ASN A 155 -10.59 -0.24 -20.86
N PRO A 156 -11.19 -1.12 -21.70
CA PRO A 156 -10.46 -1.87 -22.73
C PRO A 156 -9.89 -1.00 -23.88
N ALA A 157 -9.92 0.33 -23.75
CA ALA A 157 -9.67 1.28 -24.83
C ALA A 157 -8.56 2.31 -24.53
N ASP A 158 -7.95 2.33 -23.34
CA ASP A 158 -6.77 3.19 -23.12
C ASP A 158 -5.49 2.43 -23.48
N ASN A 159 -5.17 2.46 -24.77
CA ASN A 159 -3.90 1.94 -25.31
C ASN A 159 -2.76 2.95 -25.07
N ARG A 160 -2.65 3.50 -23.85
CA ARG A 160 -1.37 4.02 -23.36
C ARG A 160 -0.69 2.82 -22.72
N GLU A 161 0.41 2.35 -23.32
CA GLU A 161 1.32 1.47 -22.60
C GLU A 161 1.65 2.16 -21.28
N LYS A 162 1.19 1.59 -20.15
CA LYS A 162 1.60 2.05 -18.82
C LYS A 162 3.11 2.11 -18.83
N ARG A 163 3.67 3.32 -18.75
CA ARG A 163 5.11 3.52 -18.85
C ARG A 163 5.72 2.95 -17.58
N THR A 164 6.23 1.74 -17.63
CA THR A 164 6.98 1.19 -16.49
C THR A 164 8.46 1.54 -16.63
N GLU A 165 9.09 1.78 -15.50
CA GLU A 165 10.54 1.84 -15.37
C GLU A 165 11.02 0.67 -14.50
N THR A 166 12.27 0.24 -14.69
CA THR A 166 12.83 -0.90 -13.96
C THR A 166 13.90 -0.42 -12.98
N ALA A 167 13.90 -0.97 -11.77
CA ALA A 167 14.97 -0.81 -10.78
C ALA A 167 15.55 -2.17 -10.39
N VAL A 168 16.83 -2.19 -10.01
CA VAL A 168 17.51 -3.41 -9.53
C VAL A 168 18.30 -3.12 -8.26
N PHE A 169 17.91 -3.78 -7.17
CA PHE A 169 18.48 -3.58 -5.84
C PHE A 169 18.99 -4.88 -5.23
N ALA A 170 19.98 -4.82 -4.34
CA ALA A 170 20.43 -5.93 -3.51
C ALA A 170 20.53 -5.46 -2.06
N ALA A 171 19.83 -6.13 -1.14
CA ALA A 171 19.66 -5.67 0.24
C ALA A 171 19.58 -6.83 1.25
N GLY A 172 20.42 -7.86 1.06
CA GLY A 172 20.39 -9.07 1.88
C GLY A 172 19.57 -10.18 1.23
N CYS A 173 18.90 -11.01 2.03
CA CYS A 173 18.07 -12.09 1.50
C CYS A 173 16.92 -11.55 0.64
N PHE A 174 16.88 -11.95 -0.63
CA PHE A 174 15.89 -11.40 -1.57
C PHE A 174 14.43 -11.69 -1.23
N TRP A 175 14.13 -12.61 -0.32
CA TRP A 175 12.76 -12.96 0.09
C TRP A 175 12.12 -11.82 0.88
N GLY A 176 12.87 -11.29 1.87
CA GLY A 176 12.46 -10.12 2.63
C GLY A 176 12.45 -8.87 1.76
N THR A 177 13.44 -8.73 0.87
CA THR A 177 13.50 -7.60 -0.07
C THR A 177 12.30 -7.59 -1.03
N GLU A 178 11.96 -8.73 -1.62
CA GLU A 178 10.78 -8.88 -2.47
C GLU A 178 9.49 -8.61 -1.68
N GLY A 179 9.32 -9.28 -0.53
CA GLY A 179 8.12 -9.09 0.31
C GLY A 179 7.93 -7.64 0.76
N TYR A 180 9.01 -6.89 0.94
CA TYR A 180 8.97 -5.46 1.24
C TYR A 180 8.48 -4.63 0.06
N PHE A 181 9.15 -4.74 -1.09
CA PHE A 181 8.85 -3.89 -2.26
C PHE A 181 7.50 -4.21 -2.89
N ARG A 182 7.02 -5.45 -2.81
CA ARG A 182 5.68 -5.84 -3.30
C ARG A 182 4.53 -5.10 -2.61
N ARG A 183 4.73 -4.61 -1.38
CA ARG A 183 3.72 -3.86 -0.62
C ARG A 183 3.66 -2.39 -1.02
N ILE A 184 4.67 -1.90 -1.75
CA ILE A 184 4.77 -0.48 -2.07
C ILE A 184 3.86 -0.16 -3.26
N SER A 185 2.95 0.79 -3.04
CA SER A 185 2.09 1.32 -4.10
C SER A 185 2.96 1.89 -5.23
N GLY A 186 2.71 1.43 -6.45
CA GLY A 186 3.50 1.80 -7.63
C GLY A 186 4.48 0.75 -8.11
N VAL A 187 4.81 -0.23 -7.27
CA VAL A 187 5.54 -1.41 -7.72
C VAL A 187 4.57 -2.34 -8.45
N VAL A 188 4.82 -2.57 -9.74
CA VAL A 188 3.95 -3.32 -10.65
C VAL A 188 4.35 -4.80 -10.68
N ARG A 189 5.65 -5.07 -10.65
CA ARG A 189 6.20 -6.43 -10.71
C ARG A 189 7.47 -6.51 -9.90
N THR A 190 7.68 -7.65 -9.24
CA THR A 190 8.95 -8.02 -8.63
C THR A 190 9.45 -9.34 -9.20
N GLU A 191 10.77 -9.51 -9.17
CA GLU A 191 11.43 -10.75 -9.57
C GLU A 191 12.73 -10.90 -8.78
N ALA A 192 12.80 -11.94 -7.96
CA ALA A 192 14.00 -12.31 -7.23
C ALA A 192 15.04 -12.91 -8.20
N GLY A 193 16.32 -12.62 -7.98
CA GLY A 193 17.39 -13.10 -8.86
C GLY A 193 18.79 -12.74 -8.40
N TYR A 194 19.71 -12.78 -9.35
CA TYR A 194 21.14 -12.64 -9.13
C TYR A 194 21.71 -11.61 -10.10
N SER A 195 22.43 -10.62 -9.56
CA SER A 195 23.07 -9.58 -10.36
C SER A 195 24.43 -9.19 -9.81
N GLY A 196 25.23 -8.56 -10.67
CA GLY A 196 26.52 -8.00 -10.28
C GLY A 196 27.67 -8.99 -10.11
N GLY A 197 27.48 -10.26 -10.47
CA GLY A 197 28.54 -11.26 -10.55
C GLY A 197 29.07 -11.43 -11.97
N TYR A 198 29.94 -12.43 -12.11
CA TYR A 198 30.61 -12.77 -13.37
C TYR A 198 30.24 -14.16 -13.90
N THR A 199 29.65 -15.03 -13.07
CA THR A 199 29.14 -16.34 -13.52
C THR A 199 27.86 -16.15 -14.34
N ALA A 200 27.81 -16.67 -15.56
CA ALA A 200 26.59 -16.65 -16.36
C ALA A 200 25.57 -17.70 -15.84
N GLN A 201 24.29 -17.33 -15.77
CA GLN A 201 23.18 -18.20 -15.38
C GLN A 201 23.46 -19.01 -14.10
N PRO A 202 23.82 -18.34 -12.98
CA PRO A 202 24.11 -19.05 -11.75
C PRO A 202 22.84 -19.65 -11.15
N SER A 203 22.97 -20.80 -10.47
CA SER A 203 21.91 -21.32 -9.58
C SER A 203 22.06 -20.80 -8.15
N TYR A 204 21.01 -20.88 -7.35
CA TYR A 204 21.05 -20.52 -5.93
C TYR A 204 22.23 -21.16 -5.20
N ASN A 205 22.41 -22.48 -5.39
CA ASN A 205 23.48 -23.27 -4.77
C ASN A 205 24.89 -22.78 -5.15
N GLN A 206 25.07 -22.16 -6.32
CA GLN A 206 26.34 -21.56 -6.70
C GLN A 206 26.52 -20.19 -6.05
N VAL A 207 25.46 -19.38 -6.01
CA VAL A 207 25.48 -18.02 -5.43
C VAL A 207 25.80 -18.04 -3.94
N ILE A 208 25.19 -18.94 -3.16
CA ILE A 208 25.44 -19.03 -1.71
C ILE A 208 26.88 -19.40 -1.34
N THR A 209 27.68 -19.90 -2.30
CA THR A 209 29.12 -20.13 -2.06
C THR A 209 29.95 -18.84 -2.03
N GLY A 210 29.38 -17.72 -2.49
CA GLY A 210 30.08 -16.44 -2.66
C GLY A 210 31.03 -16.38 -3.87
N LYS A 211 31.24 -17.49 -4.58
CA LYS A 211 32.24 -17.60 -5.67
C LYS A 211 31.76 -17.10 -7.03
N THR A 212 30.49 -16.70 -7.17
CA THR A 212 29.96 -16.22 -8.45
C THR A 212 30.08 -14.71 -8.60
N GLY A 213 30.38 -14.00 -7.50
CA GLY A 213 30.36 -12.54 -7.40
C GLY A 213 28.96 -11.91 -7.39
N HIS A 214 27.90 -12.71 -7.60
CA HIS A 214 26.53 -12.19 -7.61
C HIS A 214 26.08 -11.77 -6.22
N ALA A 215 25.25 -10.73 -6.18
CA ALA A 215 24.38 -10.44 -5.05
C ALA A 215 23.00 -11.07 -5.28
N GLU A 216 22.36 -11.55 -4.22
CA GLU A 216 20.91 -11.70 -4.22
C GLU A 216 20.28 -10.33 -4.47
N SER A 217 19.48 -10.27 -5.53
CA SER A 217 18.97 -9.02 -6.09
C SER A 217 17.48 -9.14 -6.36
N LEU A 218 16.80 -8.00 -6.31
CA LEU A 218 15.42 -7.82 -6.73
C LEU A 218 15.42 -6.95 -7.99
N ARG A 219 14.86 -7.46 -9.08
CA ARG A 219 14.42 -6.62 -10.20
C ARG A 219 12.96 -6.26 -9.96
N LEU A 220 12.62 -4.99 -10.05
CA LEU A 220 11.24 -4.55 -9.95
C LEU A 220 10.90 -3.59 -11.08
N ASP A 221 9.69 -3.72 -11.60
CA ASP A 221 9.09 -2.75 -12.50
C ASP A 221 8.14 -1.88 -11.69
N PHE A 222 8.24 -0.58 -11.86
CA PHE A 222 7.42 0.40 -11.17
C PHE A 222 6.84 1.39 -12.16
N ASP A 223 5.72 1.98 -11.78
CA ASP A 223 5.10 3.05 -12.54
C ASP A 223 5.60 4.40 -11.96
N PRO A 224 6.38 5.17 -12.74
CA PRO A 224 7.00 6.42 -12.31
C PRO A 224 5.99 7.55 -12.09
N ASP A 225 4.75 7.40 -12.57
CA ASP A 225 3.66 8.32 -12.26
C ASP A 225 3.09 8.05 -10.86
N ILE A 226 3.47 6.92 -10.24
CA ILE A 226 3.08 6.50 -8.90
C ILE A 226 4.17 6.72 -7.87
N ILE A 227 5.34 6.16 -8.16
CA ILE A 227 6.45 6.15 -7.24
C ILE A 227 7.71 6.51 -8.02
N SER A 228 8.43 7.51 -7.53
CA SER A 228 9.66 7.91 -8.16
C SER A 228 10.79 6.92 -7.86
N TYR A 229 11.79 6.84 -8.75
CA TYR A 229 13.02 6.10 -8.46
C TYR A 229 13.73 6.61 -7.19
N HIS A 230 13.64 7.91 -6.93
CA HIS A 230 14.14 8.52 -5.70
C HIS A 230 13.45 7.94 -4.45
N ASP A 231 12.13 7.79 -4.47
CA ASP A 231 11.37 7.23 -3.35
C ASP A 231 11.63 5.73 -3.16
N LEU A 232 11.80 4.99 -4.26
CA LEU A 232 12.26 3.61 -4.21
C LEU A 232 13.64 3.49 -3.53
N LEU A 233 14.55 4.42 -3.77
CA LEU A 233 15.85 4.47 -3.10
C LEU A 233 15.71 4.79 -1.60
N LEU A 234 14.81 5.70 -1.22
CA LEU A 234 14.54 5.96 0.20
C LEU A 234 13.96 4.72 0.91
N HIS A 235 13.06 4.01 0.25
CA HIS A 235 12.57 2.71 0.71
C HIS A 235 13.70 1.68 0.84
N PHE A 236 14.55 1.57 -0.19
CA PHE A 236 15.73 0.71 -0.19
C PHE A 236 16.63 1.00 1.03
N PHE A 237 16.99 2.26 1.27
CA PHE A 237 17.86 2.64 2.38
C PHE A 237 17.19 2.52 3.76
N ARG A 238 15.86 2.61 3.83
CA ARG A 238 15.09 2.41 5.07
C ARG A 238 15.02 0.94 5.49
N MET A 239 14.90 0.02 4.54
CA MET A 239 14.53 -1.38 4.82
C MET A 239 15.68 -2.27 5.32
N HIS A 240 16.94 -1.84 5.19
CA HIS A 240 18.12 -2.64 5.50
C HIS A 240 19.22 -1.77 6.13
N ASP A 241 20.31 -2.38 6.63
CA ASP A 241 21.46 -1.63 7.18
C ASP A 241 22.48 -1.37 6.05
N PRO A 242 22.56 -0.15 5.48
CA PRO A 242 23.47 0.13 4.37
C PRO A 242 24.93 0.28 4.82
N THR A 243 25.24 0.11 6.12
CA THR A 243 26.59 0.30 6.69
C THR A 243 27.37 -1.01 6.87
N THR A 244 26.73 -2.16 6.69
CA THR A 244 27.35 -3.47 6.86
C THR A 244 27.82 -4.05 5.52
N SER A 245 29.15 -4.16 5.37
CA SER A 245 29.75 -4.76 4.18
C SER A 245 29.51 -6.28 4.14
N ASN A 246 29.03 -6.78 2.99
CA ASN A 246 28.83 -8.22 2.72
C ASN A 246 28.01 -8.94 3.82
N ARG A 247 27.01 -8.27 4.36
CA ARG A 247 26.15 -8.79 5.43
C ARG A 247 24.85 -8.00 5.51
N GLN A 248 23.75 -8.68 5.81
CA GLN A 248 22.52 -8.06 6.35
C GLN A 248 21.98 -8.91 7.51
N GLY A 249 21.94 -8.35 8.72
CA GLY A 249 21.57 -9.11 9.90
C GLY A 249 22.43 -10.37 10.09
N ASN A 250 21.79 -11.53 10.10
CA ASN A 250 22.44 -12.84 10.22
C ASN A 250 22.91 -13.43 8.87
N ASP A 251 22.55 -12.81 7.75
CA ASP A 251 22.93 -13.26 6.42
C ASP A 251 24.31 -12.71 6.07
N ILE A 252 25.32 -13.58 6.10
CA ILE A 252 26.73 -13.21 5.96
C ILE A 252 27.29 -13.78 4.65
N GLY A 253 27.81 -12.91 3.80
CA GLY A 253 28.38 -13.28 2.51
C GLY A 253 28.30 -12.13 1.51
N THR A 254 29.17 -12.17 0.50
CA THR A 254 29.19 -11.17 -0.59
C THR A 254 27.87 -11.13 -1.35
N GLN A 255 27.15 -12.25 -1.36
CA GLN A 255 25.82 -12.36 -1.96
C GLN A 255 24.75 -11.53 -1.23
N TYR A 256 24.98 -11.17 0.05
CA TYR A 256 24.04 -10.38 0.85
C TYR A 256 24.46 -8.91 1.00
N ARG A 257 25.37 -8.43 0.15
CA ARG A 257 25.82 -7.04 0.19
C ARG A 257 24.71 -6.07 -0.22
N SER A 258 24.77 -4.86 0.31
CA SER A 258 23.97 -3.73 -0.15
C SER A 258 24.48 -3.23 -1.51
N ALA A 259 23.64 -3.20 -2.54
CA ALA A 259 23.98 -2.64 -3.85
C ALA A 259 22.77 -2.08 -4.60
N VAL A 260 23.01 -1.06 -5.41
CA VAL A 260 22.09 -0.48 -6.39
C VAL A 260 22.68 -0.64 -7.78
N PHE A 261 21.99 -1.40 -8.63
CA PHE A 261 22.38 -1.66 -10.01
C PHE A 261 21.57 -0.76 -10.95
N THR A 262 22.16 0.37 -11.30
CA THR A 262 21.50 1.51 -11.97
C THR A 262 21.34 1.29 -13.48
N ILE A 263 20.15 1.61 -14.02
CA ILE A 263 19.83 1.54 -15.45
C ILE A 263 19.83 2.98 -16.00
N GLY A 264 20.87 3.30 -16.77
CA GLY A 264 21.07 4.64 -17.34
C GLY A 264 21.62 5.67 -16.35
N ASP A 265 21.99 6.84 -16.89
CA ASP A 265 22.73 7.87 -16.15
C ASP A 265 21.85 8.58 -15.10
N GLU A 266 20.56 8.75 -15.36
CA GLU A 266 19.63 9.38 -14.41
C GLU A 266 19.50 8.57 -13.12
N GLN A 267 19.29 7.24 -13.21
CA GLN A 267 19.27 6.40 -12.02
C GLN A 267 20.61 6.43 -11.27
N HIS A 268 21.72 6.44 -12.01
CA HIS A 268 23.04 6.53 -11.41
C HIS A 268 23.22 7.81 -10.59
N LYS A 269 22.86 8.95 -11.19
CA LYS A 269 22.90 10.25 -10.53
C LYS A 269 21.98 10.31 -9.31
N THR A 270 20.71 9.90 -9.45
CA THR A 270 19.76 9.91 -8.33
C THR A 270 20.20 9.01 -7.18
N ALA A 271 20.75 7.82 -7.46
CA ALA A 271 21.26 6.92 -6.42
C ALA A 271 22.40 7.55 -5.62
N LEU A 272 23.34 8.23 -6.30
CA LEU A 272 24.42 8.95 -5.65
C LEU A 272 23.90 10.13 -4.80
N GLU A 273 22.97 10.91 -5.33
CA GLU A 273 22.37 12.05 -4.63
C GLU A 273 21.64 11.63 -3.36
N VAL A 274 20.82 10.57 -3.43
CA VAL A 274 20.12 10.01 -2.26
C VAL A 274 21.11 9.51 -1.23
N ALA A 275 22.09 8.69 -1.61
CA ALA A 275 23.11 8.19 -0.68
C ALA A 275 23.88 9.34 0.00
N GLU A 276 24.28 10.37 -0.76
CA GLU A 276 24.99 11.54 -0.22
C GLU A 276 24.10 12.34 0.75
N SER A 277 22.80 12.50 0.43
CA SER A 277 21.85 13.19 1.30
C SER A 277 21.68 12.48 2.64
N LEU A 278 21.60 11.14 2.63
CA LEU A 278 21.43 10.31 3.82
C LEU A 278 22.70 10.29 4.69
N GLU A 279 23.87 10.32 4.06
CA GLU A 279 25.16 10.49 4.74
C GLU A 279 25.24 11.86 5.46
N LYS A 280 24.86 12.94 4.77
CA LYS A 280 24.81 14.28 5.36
C LYS A 280 23.83 14.36 6.54
N ALA A 281 22.71 13.65 6.43
CA ALA A 281 21.69 13.53 7.47
C ALA A 281 22.16 12.77 8.71
N ARG A 282 23.22 11.96 8.60
CA ARG A 282 23.77 11.12 9.68
C ARG A 282 22.72 10.21 10.33
N LEU A 283 21.84 9.63 9.51
CA LEU A 283 20.80 8.71 9.98
C LEU A 283 21.36 7.35 10.40
N TYR A 284 22.55 7.00 9.92
CA TYR A 284 23.19 5.71 10.18
C TYR A 284 24.37 5.83 11.15
N LYS A 285 24.68 4.73 11.84
CA LYS A 285 25.78 4.65 12.84
C LYS A 285 27.17 4.64 12.21
N GLY A 286 27.26 4.37 10.92
CA GLY A 286 28.50 4.29 10.15
C GLY A 286 28.28 4.78 8.72
N PRO A 287 29.35 4.83 7.92
CA PRO A 287 29.25 5.21 6.52
C PRO A 287 28.45 4.16 5.74
N ILE A 288 27.66 4.64 4.78
CA ILE A 288 27.00 3.86 3.76
C ILE A 288 28.07 3.19 2.90
N VAL A 289 28.03 1.86 2.86
CA VAL A 289 28.92 1.02 2.04
C VAL A 289 28.21 0.41 0.84
N THR A 290 26.98 0.87 0.55
CA THR A 290 26.19 0.46 -0.60
C THR A 290 26.96 0.66 -1.90
N GLU A 291 27.09 -0.42 -2.67
CA GLU A 291 27.70 -0.37 -4.00
C GLU A 291 26.72 0.26 -5.00
N ILE A 292 27.07 1.39 -5.62
CA ILE A 292 26.26 2.02 -6.68
C ILE A 292 27.02 1.91 -8.00
N ARG A 293 26.50 1.15 -8.95
CA ARG A 293 27.11 0.99 -10.28
C ARG A 293 26.09 0.65 -11.36
N ALA A 294 26.52 0.70 -12.62
CA ALA A 294 25.67 0.32 -13.75
C ALA A 294 25.20 -1.14 -13.63
N ALA A 295 23.96 -1.40 -14.04
CA ALA A 295 23.40 -2.74 -14.08
C ALA A 295 24.11 -3.61 -15.10
N GLY A 296 24.47 -4.83 -14.68
CA GLY A 296 24.94 -5.89 -15.55
C GLY A 296 23.79 -6.82 -15.95
N ALA A 297 24.14 -8.07 -16.28
CA ALA A 297 23.14 -9.11 -16.48
C ALA A 297 22.39 -9.42 -15.17
N PHE A 298 21.07 -9.58 -15.27
CA PHE A 298 20.21 -10.08 -14.21
C PHE A 298 19.75 -11.49 -14.56
N PHE A 299 19.94 -12.43 -13.64
CA PHE A 299 19.51 -13.82 -13.79
C PHE A 299 18.37 -14.12 -12.81
N PRO A 300 17.16 -14.43 -13.29
CA PRO A 300 16.06 -14.81 -12.41
C PRO A 300 16.44 -16.02 -11.54
N ALA A 301 16.06 -15.96 -10.27
CA ALA A 301 16.17 -17.10 -9.36
C ALA A 301 15.09 -18.14 -9.68
N GLU A 302 15.30 -19.37 -9.21
CA GLU A 302 14.36 -20.48 -9.41
C GLU A 302 12.95 -20.13 -8.88
N ASP A 303 11.89 -20.70 -9.49
CA ASP A 303 10.47 -20.41 -9.14
C ASP A 303 10.13 -20.60 -7.66
N TYR A 304 10.91 -21.43 -6.97
CA TYR A 304 10.81 -21.61 -5.51
C TYR A 304 11.06 -20.31 -4.74
N HIS A 305 11.99 -19.47 -5.21
CA HIS A 305 12.39 -18.23 -4.55
C HIS A 305 11.49 -17.04 -4.89
N GLN A 306 10.77 -17.09 -6.01
CA GLN A 306 9.81 -16.05 -6.39
C GLN A 306 8.61 -16.07 -5.44
N ASP A 307 8.12 -14.90 -5.02
CA ASP A 307 6.96 -14.75 -4.15
C ASP A 307 7.05 -15.61 -2.87
N TYR A 308 8.26 -15.82 -2.35
CA TYR A 308 8.50 -16.82 -1.30
C TYR A 308 7.67 -16.56 -0.04
N LEU A 309 7.58 -15.30 0.40
CA LEU A 309 6.81 -14.91 1.60
C LEU A 309 5.29 -14.92 1.37
N GLU A 310 4.82 -14.78 0.13
CA GLU A 310 3.41 -15.00 -0.22
C GLU A 310 3.07 -16.49 -0.10
N LYS A 311 3.97 -17.36 -0.59
CA LYS A 311 3.84 -18.82 -0.50
C LYS A 311 4.04 -19.33 0.93
N ASN A 312 4.84 -18.62 1.73
CA ASN A 312 5.23 -19.01 3.08
C ASN A 312 5.13 -17.81 4.05
N PRO A 313 3.93 -17.46 4.55
CA PRO A 313 3.72 -16.27 5.38
C PRO A 313 4.51 -16.24 6.70
N GLY A 314 4.92 -17.40 7.21
CA GLY A 314 5.81 -17.55 8.38
C GLY A 314 7.28 -17.84 8.02
N GLY A 315 7.65 -17.64 6.75
CA GLY A 315 8.99 -17.87 6.24
C GLY A 315 10.03 -16.91 6.83
N TYR A 316 11.31 -17.23 6.59
CA TYR A 316 12.41 -16.38 7.02
C TYR A 316 12.34 -15.00 6.35
N CYS A 317 12.45 -13.94 7.15
CA CYS A 317 12.52 -12.56 6.69
C CYS A 317 13.45 -11.77 7.62
N HIS A 318 14.47 -11.12 7.06
CA HIS A 318 15.38 -10.23 7.81
C HIS A 318 14.92 -8.77 7.81
N VAL A 319 13.86 -8.45 7.05
CA VAL A 319 13.31 -7.11 6.85
C VAL A 319 12.07 -6.92 7.72
N ASP A 320 11.93 -5.73 8.31
CA ASP A 320 10.68 -5.27 8.91
C ASP A 320 9.72 -4.83 7.80
N LEU A 321 8.79 -5.73 7.41
CA LEU A 321 7.87 -5.48 6.30
C LEU A 321 6.87 -4.37 6.58
N ASP A 322 6.59 -4.06 7.85
CA ASP A 322 5.66 -3.00 8.25
C ASP A 322 6.22 -1.61 7.95
N LEU A 323 7.52 -1.50 7.66
CA LEU A 323 8.13 -0.25 7.19
C LEU A 323 7.73 0.11 5.75
N ALA A 324 7.17 -0.81 4.97
CA ALA A 324 6.69 -0.54 3.61
C ALA A 324 5.40 0.30 3.63
N ASP A 325 4.55 0.03 4.62
CA ASP A 325 3.25 0.68 4.79
C ASP A 325 3.37 2.07 5.47
N LYS A 326 4.53 2.39 6.03
CA LYS A 326 4.80 3.68 6.68
C LYS A 326 5.23 4.72 5.64
N PRO A 327 4.71 5.95 5.71
CA PRO A 327 5.08 7.01 4.76
C PRO A 327 6.59 7.27 4.78
N LEU A 328 7.16 7.61 3.62
CA LEU A 328 8.52 8.14 3.55
C LEU A 328 8.57 9.49 4.29
N GLU A 329 9.61 9.71 5.09
CA GLU A 329 9.79 11.02 5.72
C GLU A 329 10.20 12.01 4.63
N THR A 330 9.29 12.88 4.22
CA THR A 330 9.47 13.85 3.13
C THR A 330 10.38 15.02 3.50
N THR A 331 10.99 15.01 4.69
CA THR A 331 11.91 16.06 5.12
C THR A 331 12.98 15.46 6.03
N ILE A 332 14.17 15.27 5.46
CA ILE A 332 15.39 15.09 6.24
C ILE A 332 15.67 16.45 6.93
N LYS A 333 15.49 16.51 8.25
CA LYS A 333 15.73 17.74 9.03
C LYS A 333 17.22 18.06 9.18
#